data_AF-A0A6I5CSQ6-F1
#
_entry.id   AF-A0A6I5CSQ6-F1
#
_cell.length_a   1.000
_cell.length_b   1.000
_cell.length_c   1.000
_cell.angle_alpha   90.00
_cell.angle_beta   90.00
_cell.angle_gamma   90.00
#
_symmetry.space_group_name_H-M   'P 1'
#
loop_
_entity.id
_entity.type
_entity.pdbx_description
1 polymer ?
#
loop_
_entity_poly.entity_id
_entity_poly.type
_entity_poly.pdbx_seq_one_letter_code
_entity_poly.pdbx_strand_id
1 'polypeptide(L)'
;MTSAEWKQPRATFDGWGPYALLGVAVLTSAGAAAGIGMSRTEICLALVLTGVALALQVGWRRWSRTRPEPGRVSACLYFVRWALGFVLTWLNPFFAFYAVAGYYTAARHLPPRLVLPGLCLTAVTMAGSEIGGMPPHGTVLWLGFFVV
;
A
#
# COMPACT_ATOMS: atom_id res chain seq x y z
N MET A 1 -35.37 -7.92 -22.52
CA MET A 1 -34.66 -7.92 -21.22
C MET A 1 -33.17 -7.97 -21.54
N THR A 2 -32.49 -6.84 -21.39
CA THR A 2 -31.09 -6.64 -21.75
C THR A 2 -30.20 -7.35 -20.72
N SER A 3 -29.42 -8.33 -21.19
CA SER A 3 -28.32 -8.94 -20.47
C SER A 3 -27.21 -7.91 -20.27
N ALA A 4 -27.42 -6.99 -19.32
CA ALA A 4 -26.39 -6.08 -18.87
C ALA A 4 -25.24 -6.94 -18.31
N GLU A 5 -24.11 -6.86 -19.00
CA GLU A 5 -22.82 -7.41 -18.61
C GLU A 5 -22.52 -7.02 -17.17
N TRP A 6 -22.75 -7.92 -16.23
CA TRP A 6 -22.10 -7.87 -14.92
C TRP A 6 -20.62 -8.19 -15.13
N LYS A 7 -19.89 -7.27 -15.79
CA LYS A 7 -18.42 -7.24 -15.76
C LYS A 7 -18.05 -7.18 -14.29
N GLN A 8 -17.57 -8.31 -13.78
CA GLN A 8 -17.31 -8.50 -12.36
C GLN A 8 -16.52 -7.30 -11.82
N PRO A 9 -17.08 -6.48 -10.90
CA PRO A 9 -16.44 -5.26 -10.39
C PRO A 9 -15.00 -5.50 -9.88
N ARG A 10 -14.72 -6.73 -9.44
CA ARG A 10 -13.41 -7.19 -8.97
C ARG A 10 -12.32 -7.07 -10.05
N ALA A 11 -12.60 -7.44 -11.29
CA ALA A 11 -11.59 -7.44 -12.36
C ALA A 11 -11.07 -6.03 -12.70
N THR A 12 -11.93 -5.01 -12.60
CA THR A 12 -11.55 -3.61 -12.82
C THR A 12 -10.76 -3.05 -11.62
N PHE A 13 -11.18 -3.39 -10.39
CA PHE A 13 -10.47 -3.02 -9.18
C PHE A 13 -9.06 -3.61 -9.13
N ASP A 14 -8.87 -4.81 -9.68
CA ASP A 14 -7.56 -5.45 -9.68
C ASP A 14 -6.50 -4.73 -10.51
N GLY A 15 -6.92 -4.05 -11.58
CA GLY A 15 -6.01 -3.31 -12.46
C GLY A 15 -5.77 -1.86 -12.02
N TRP A 16 -6.78 -1.22 -11.43
CA TRP A 16 -6.75 0.20 -11.06
C TRP A 16 -6.64 0.45 -9.55
N GLY A 17 -6.95 -0.53 -8.71
CA GLY A 17 -7.04 -0.41 -7.26
C GLY A 17 -5.79 0.18 -6.62
N PRO A 18 -4.57 -0.33 -6.89
CA PRO A 18 -3.35 0.25 -6.35
C PRO A 18 -3.12 1.71 -6.74
N TYR A 19 -3.51 2.12 -7.95
CA TYR A 19 -3.40 3.51 -8.41
C TYR A 19 -4.42 4.42 -7.73
N ALA A 20 -5.67 3.96 -7.63
CA ALA A 20 -6.73 4.69 -6.95
C ALA A 20 -6.41 4.89 -5.47
N LEU A 21 -5.94 3.82 -4.79
CA LEU A 21 -5.52 3.87 -3.40
C LEU A 21 -4.31 4.79 -3.18
N LEU A 22 -3.34 4.80 -4.10
CA LEU A 22 -2.22 5.74 -4.04
C LEU A 22 -2.70 7.19 -4.24
N GLY A 23 -3.60 7.43 -5.19
CA GLY A 23 -4.18 8.76 -5.43
C GLY A 23 -4.94 9.28 -4.20
N VAL A 24 -5.78 8.44 -3.59
CA VAL A 24 -6.50 8.78 -2.36
C VAL A 24 -5.51 9.08 -1.23
N ALA A 25 -4.50 8.23 -1.03
CA ALA A 25 -3.47 8.44 -0.02
C ALA A 25 -2.72 9.77 -0.18
N VAL A 26 -2.35 10.14 -1.41
CA VAL A 26 -1.66 11.42 -1.69
C VAL A 26 -2.58 12.60 -1.40
N LEU A 27 -3.84 12.55 -1.81
CA LEU A 27 -4.79 13.65 -1.61
C LEU A 27 -5.09 13.86 -0.12
N THR A 28 -5.34 12.79 0.62
CA THR A 28 -5.60 12.86 2.07
C THR A 28 -4.34 13.28 2.83
N SER A 29 -3.17 12.74 2.46
CA SER A 29 -1.88 13.13 3.04
C SER A 29 -1.59 14.62 2.81
N ALA A 30 -1.81 15.13 1.59
CA ALA A 30 -1.58 16.53 1.26
C ALA A 30 -2.50 17.47 2.05
N GLY A 31 -3.78 17.09 2.19
CA GLY A 31 -4.74 17.85 3.01
C GLY A 31 -4.40 17.86 4.50
N ALA A 32 -3.83 16.75 5.01
CA ALA A 32 -3.48 16.61 6.42
C ALA A 32 -2.06 17.07 6.77
N ALA A 33 -1.20 17.35 5.78
CA ALA A 33 0.22 17.63 5.99
C ALA A 33 0.48 18.77 6.99
N ALA A 34 -0.34 19.82 6.95
CA ALA A 34 -0.26 20.94 7.89
C ALA A 34 -0.70 20.55 9.31
N GLY A 35 -1.72 19.68 9.45
CA GLY A 35 -2.23 19.22 10.74
C GLY A 35 -1.33 18.21 11.44
N ILE A 36 -0.58 17.42 10.68
CA ILE A 36 0.39 16.43 11.19
C ILE A 36 1.75 17.08 11.49
N GLY A 37 1.99 18.31 11.00
CA GLY A 37 3.24 19.03 11.24
C GLY A 37 4.42 18.52 10.39
N MET A 38 4.16 18.00 9.18
CA MET A 38 5.22 17.50 8.30
C MET A 38 6.21 18.61 7.92
N SER A 39 7.49 18.35 8.10
CA SER A 39 8.58 19.20 7.64
C SER A 39 8.70 19.20 6.10
N ARG A 40 9.36 20.22 5.54
CA ARG A 40 9.63 20.29 4.09
C ARG A 40 10.41 19.07 3.59
N THR A 41 11.31 18.54 4.40
CA THR A 41 12.11 17.36 4.07
C THR A 41 11.23 16.10 3.99
N GLU A 42 10.32 15.91 4.95
CA GLU A 42 9.38 14.78 4.94
C GLU A 42 8.39 14.87 3.78
N ILE A 43 7.91 16.07 3.45
CA ILE A 43 7.08 16.29 2.26
C ILE A 43 7.85 15.92 0.99
N CYS A 44 9.08 16.39 0.84
CA CYS A 44 9.92 16.07 -0.31
C CYS A 44 10.17 14.55 -0.42
N LEU A 45 10.51 13.91 0.70
CA LEU A 45 10.73 12.47 0.76
C LEU A 45 9.46 11.69 0.42
N ALA A 46 8.31 12.08 0.95
CA ALA A 46 7.02 11.46 0.64
C ALA A 46 6.67 11.58 -0.85
N LEU A 47 6.91 12.75 -1.46
CA LEU A 47 6.72 12.97 -2.90
C LEU A 47 7.64 12.08 -3.74
N VAL A 48 8.92 12.00 -3.39
CA VAL A 48 9.89 11.14 -4.09
C VAL A 48 9.48 9.66 -3.98
N LEU A 49 9.18 9.18 -2.77
CA LEU A 49 8.76 7.80 -2.54
C LEU A 49 7.45 7.47 -3.24
N THR A 50 6.51 8.42 -3.29
CA THR A 50 5.25 8.29 -4.06
C THR A 50 5.55 8.16 -5.56
N GLY A 51 6.46 8.99 -6.09
CA GLY A 51 6.90 8.90 -7.48
C GLY A 51 7.55 7.57 -7.82
N VAL A 52 8.41 7.06 -6.92
CA VAL A 52 9.02 5.72 -7.04
C VAL A 52 7.96 4.63 -7.01
N ALA A 53 6.98 4.71 -6.10
CA ALA A 53 5.87 3.76 -6.02
C ALA A 53 4.99 3.76 -7.27
N LEU A 54 4.78 4.94 -7.88
CA LEU A 54 4.05 5.08 -9.14
C LEU A 54 4.85 4.48 -10.31
N ALA A 55 6.13 4.79 -10.41
CA ALA A 55 7.02 4.24 -11.43
C ALA A 55 7.08 2.70 -11.35
N LEU A 56 7.17 2.16 -10.13
CA LEU A 56 7.14 0.73 -9.87
C LEU A 56 5.83 0.09 -10.36
N GLN A 57 4.68 0.72 -10.08
CA GLN A 57 3.37 0.24 -10.53
C GLN A 57 3.22 0.26 -12.05
N VAL A 58 3.66 1.33 -12.71
CA VAL A 58 3.61 1.45 -14.17
C VAL A 58 4.55 0.44 -14.82
N GLY A 59 5.77 0.29 -14.28
CA GLY A 59 6.74 -0.71 -14.72
C GLY A 59 6.19 -2.12 -14.57
N TRP A 60 5.56 -2.44 -13.43
CA TRP A 60 4.87 -3.70 -13.19
C TRP A 60 3.78 -3.96 -14.23
N ARG A 61 2.86 -3.01 -14.44
CA ARG A 61 1.77 -3.16 -15.42
C ARG A 61 2.29 -3.42 -16.83
N ARG A 62 3.42 -2.80 -17.22
CA ARG A 62 4.08 -3.06 -18.50
C ARG A 62 4.70 -4.47 -18.54
N TRP A 63 5.35 -4.89 -17.46
CA TRP A 63 6.01 -6.18 -17.36
C TRP A 63 5.01 -7.36 -17.31
N SER A 64 3.96 -7.28 -16.48
CA SER A 64 2.93 -8.31 -16.34
C SER A 64 2.13 -8.54 -17.63
N ARG A 65 2.05 -7.54 -18.52
CA ARG A 65 1.48 -7.73 -19.87
C ARG A 65 2.28 -8.71 -20.73
N THR A 66 3.56 -8.87 -20.45
CA THR A 66 4.47 -9.75 -21.22
C THR A 66 4.75 -11.07 -20.53
N ARG A 67 4.57 -11.17 -19.21
CA ARG A 67 4.80 -12.38 -18.40
C ARG A 67 3.77 -12.48 -17.26
N PRO A 68 2.70 -13.27 -17.43
CA PRO A 68 1.62 -13.34 -16.44
C PRO A 68 1.89 -14.28 -15.25
N GLU A 69 2.99 -15.06 -15.26
CA GLU A 69 3.19 -16.09 -14.24
C GLU A 69 3.81 -15.56 -12.92
N PRO A 70 3.26 -15.97 -11.74
CA PRO A 70 3.85 -15.68 -10.44
C PRO A 70 5.26 -16.28 -10.30
N GLY A 71 6.20 -15.51 -9.77
CA GLY A 71 7.59 -15.95 -9.62
C GLY A 71 8.39 -15.16 -8.58
N ARG A 72 9.70 -15.41 -8.49
CA ARG A 72 10.57 -14.70 -7.52
C ARG A 72 10.57 -13.18 -7.72
N VAL A 73 10.48 -12.74 -8.97
CA VAL A 73 10.44 -11.31 -9.31
C VAL A 73 9.12 -10.67 -8.89
N SER A 74 7.98 -11.37 -9.01
CA SER A 74 6.69 -10.87 -8.52
C SER A 74 6.66 -10.72 -7.01
N ALA A 75 7.24 -11.68 -6.29
CA ALA A 75 7.39 -11.59 -4.85
C ALA A 75 8.32 -10.43 -4.44
N CYS A 76 9.46 -10.27 -5.10
CA CYS A 76 10.37 -9.15 -4.86
C CYS A 76 9.67 -7.79 -5.05
N LEU A 77 8.96 -7.61 -6.19
CA LEU A 77 8.26 -6.37 -6.48
C LEU A 77 7.07 -6.12 -5.52
N TYR A 78 6.42 -7.19 -5.03
CA TYR A 78 5.45 -7.09 -3.94
C TYR A 78 6.08 -6.55 -2.66
N PHE A 79 7.20 -7.11 -2.20
CA PHE A 79 7.87 -6.68 -0.98
C PHE A 79 8.46 -5.27 -1.09
N VAL A 80 9.00 -4.89 -2.25
CA VAL A 80 9.46 -3.50 -2.50
C VAL A 80 8.28 -2.54 -2.41
N ARG A 81 7.14 -2.88 -3.00
CA ARG A 81 5.93 -2.07 -2.90
C ARG A 81 5.43 -1.95 -1.46
N TRP A 82 5.44 -3.06 -0.72
CA TRP A 82 5.10 -3.06 0.71
C TRP A 82 6.04 -2.15 1.50
N ALA A 83 7.35 -2.26 1.29
CA ALA A 83 8.33 -1.43 1.98
C ALA A 83 8.14 0.07 1.69
N LEU A 84 7.82 0.44 0.44
CA LEU A 84 7.46 1.81 0.09
C LEU A 84 6.22 2.29 0.85
N GLY A 85 5.16 1.48 0.87
CA GLY A 85 3.94 1.80 1.62
C GLY A 85 4.21 1.94 3.12
N PHE A 86 5.04 1.06 3.69
CA PHE A 86 5.45 1.09 5.09
C PHE A 86 6.22 2.36 5.46
N VAL A 87 7.24 2.73 4.68
CA VAL A 87 8.00 3.96 4.92
C VAL A 87 7.12 5.19 4.72
N LEU A 88 6.24 5.18 3.71
CA LEU A 88 5.28 6.26 3.49
C LEU A 88 4.31 6.40 4.68
N THR A 89 3.84 5.30 5.29
CA THR A 89 3.00 5.37 6.49
C THR A 89 3.72 5.89 7.73
N TRP A 90 5.05 5.74 7.81
CA TRP A 90 5.82 6.38 8.88
C TRP A 90 5.88 7.90 8.71
N LEU A 91 5.97 8.37 7.46
CA LEU A 91 5.98 9.80 7.15
C LEU A 91 4.58 10.41 7.31
N ASN A 92 3.55 9.68 6.92
CA ASN A 92 2.18 10.12 7.01
C ASN A 92 1.22 8.91 7.08
N PRO A 93 0.46 8.74 8.18
CA PRO A 93 -0.46 7.62 8.38
C PRO A 93 -1.46 7.40 7.24
N PHE A 94 -1.87 8.44 6.51
CA PHE A 94 -2.83 8.33 5.41
C PHE A 94 -2.34 7.47 4.23
N PHE A 95 -1.04 7.19 4.12
CA PHE A 95 -0.54 6.20 3.16
C PHE A 95 -0.94 4.76 3.49
N ALA A 96 -1.63 4.52 4.60
CA ALA A 96 -2.27 3.25 4.93
C ALA A 96 -3.26 2.82 3.83
N PHE A 97 -3.98 3.76 3.21
CA PHE A 97 -4.81 3.46 2.04
C PHE A 97 -4.02 2.79 0.93
N TYR A 98 -2.79 3.22 0.67
CA TYR A 98 -1.91 2.58 -0.28
C TYR A 98 -1.40 1.21 0.22
N ALA A 99 -1.09 1.09 1.51
CA ALA A 99 -0.66 -0.18 2.12
C ALA A 99 -1.73 -1.28 1.98
N VAL A 100 -3.02 -0.95 2.08
CA VAL A 100 -4.16 -1.89 1.88
C VAL A 100 -4.09 -2.64 0.55
N ALA A 101 -3.47 -2.08 -0.50
CA ALA A 101 -3.24 -2.80 -1.75
C ALA A 101 -2.42 -4.11 -1.54
N GLY A 102 -1.65 -4.21 -0.45
CA GLY A 102 -1.03 -5.43 0.09
C GLY A 102 -1.98 -6.60 0.24
N TYR A 103 -3.16 -6.38 0.83
CA TYR A 103 -4.15 -7.42 1.05
C TYR A 103 -4.71 -7.99 -0.26
N TYR A 104 -5.01 -7.11 -1.22
CA TYR A 104 -5.59 -7.52 -2.50
C TYR A 104 -4.58 -8.19 -3.44
N THR A 105 -3.31 -7.80 -3.36
CA THR A 105 -2.28 -8.29 -4.29
C THR A 105 -1.51 -9.50 -3.76
N ALA A 106 -1.51 -9.76 -2.45
CA ALA A 106 -0.76 -10.84 -1.81
C ALA A 106 -1.03 -12.20 -2.45
N ALA A 107 -2.30 -12.61 -2.52
CA ALA A 107 -2.71 -13.91 -3.05
C ALA A 107 -2.41 -14.10 -4.55
N ARG A 108 -2.12 -13.02 -5.28
CA ARG A 108 -1.83 -13.06 -6.74
C ARG A 108 -0.34 -13.05 -7.05
N HIS A 109 0.43 -12.31 -6.26
CA HIS A 109 1.84 -12.04 -6.56
C HIS A 109 2.79 -12.93 -5.76
N LEU A 110 2.30 -13.54 -4.68
CA LEU A 110 3.09 -14.38 -3.79
C LEU A 110 2.73 -15.86 -3.97
N PRO A 111 3.72 -16.77 -3.83
CA PRO A 111 3.43 -18.18 -3.67
C PRO A 111 2.64 -18.42 -2.37
N PRO A 112 1.83 -19.50 -2.27
CA PRO A 112 0.92 -19.73 -1.13
C PRO A 112 1.58 -19.63 0.25
N ARG A 113 2.86 -20.03 0.35
CA ARG A 113 3.65 -19.98 1.59
C ARG A 113 3.98 -18.56 2.08
N LEU A 114 4.02 -17.59 1.17
CA LEU A 114 4.38 -16.20 1.49
C LEU A 114 3.16 -15.28 1.63
N VAL A 115 1.97 -15.75 1.24
CA VAL A 115 0.72 -14.97 1.35
C VAL A 115 0.49 -14.52 2.79
N LEU A 116 0.51 -15.46 3.75
CA LEU A 116 0.27 -15.14 5.16
C LEU A 116 1.29 -14.12 5.72
N PRO A 117 2.62 -14.30 5.54
CA PRO A 117 3.60 -13.27 5.88
C PRO A 117 3.31 -11.90 5.24
N GLY A 118 2.94 -11.86 3.96
CA GLY A 118 2.59 -10.60 3.28
C GLY A 118 1.35 -9.90 3.85
N LEU A 119 0.33 -10.68 4.23
CA LEU A 119 -0.86 -10.16 4.92
C LEU A 119 -0.50 -9.63 6.31
N CYS A 120 0.28 -10.38 7.10
CA CYS A 120 0.74 -9.92 8.42
C CYS A 120 1.55 -8.62 8.34
N LEU A 121 2.46 -8.52 7.37
CA LEU A 121 3.23 -7.30 7.13
C LEU A 121 2.33 -6.11 6.76
N THR A 122 1.28 -6.34 5.98
CA THR A 122 0.29 -5.30 5.65
C THR A 122 -0.50 -4.89 6.90
N ALA A 123 -0.88 -5.84 7.75
CA ALA A 123 -1.58 -5.58 9.01
C ALA A 123 -0.73 -4.74 9.96
N VAL A 124 0.54 -5.08 10.14
CA VAL A 124 1.49 -4.31 10.94
C VAL A 124 1.60 -2.87 10.44
N THR A 125 1.64 -2.66 9.12
CA THR A 125 1.65 -1.31 8.53
C THR A 125 0.38 -0.54 8.86
N MET A 126 -0.79 -1.19 8.78
CA MET A 126 -2.10 -0.57 9.07
C MET A 126 -2.25 -0.23 10.55
N ALA A 127 -1.98 -1.18 11.44
CA ALA A 127 -2.01 -0.97 12.89
C ALA A 127 -1.06 0.17 13.30
N GLY A 128 0.12 0.23 12.67
CA GLY A 128 1.07 1.33 12.85
C GLY A 128 0.49 2.69 12.45
N SER A 129 -0.32 2.76 11.39
CA SER A 129 -0.97 4.01 11.00
C SER A 129 -2.10 4.45 11.94
N GLU A 130 -2.86 3.49 12.48
CA GLU A 130 -4.00 3.75 13.39
C GLU A 130 -3.55 4.35 14.73
N ILE A 131 -2.37 3.97 15.22
CA ILE A 131 -1.79 4.51 16.46
C ILE A 131 -1.00 5.81 16.26
N GLY A 132 -1.00 6.38 15.05
CA GLY A 132 -0.30 7.64 14.74
C GLY A 132 1.13 7.50 14.24
N GLY A 133 1.55 6.30 13.81
CA GLY A 133 2.88 6.03 13.25
C GLY A 133 3.72 5.08 14.11
N MET A 134 4.92 4.74 13.62
CA MET A 134 5.84 3.82 14.28
C MET A 134 7.24 4.43 14.44
N PRO A 135 7.99 4.03 15.49
CA PRO A 135 7.60 3.09 16.54
C PRO A 135 6.64 3.70 17.59
N PRO A 136 5.75 2.90 18.21
CA PRO A 136 4.90 3.35 19.30
C PRO A 136 5.73 3.79 20.52
N HIS A 137 5.44 4.97 21.07
CA HIS A 137 6.10 5.47 22.29
C HIS A 137 5.22 5.26 23.53
N GLY A 138 5.56 4.27 24.35
CA GLY A 138 4.89 3.98 25.62
C GLY A 138 3.84 2.87 25.56
N THR A 139 3.48 2.34 26.72
CA THR A 139 2.67 1.11 26.86
C THR A 139 1.26 1.23 26.28
N VAL A 140 0.64 2.42 26.36
CA VAL A 140 -0.72 2.65 25.85
C VAL A 140 -0.77 2.55 24.32
N LEU A 141 0.19 3.14 23.60
CA LEU A 141 0.28 3.04 22.15
C LEU A 141 0.64 1.62 21.70
N TRP A 142 1.46 0.90 22.47
CA TRP A 142 1.70 -0.53 22.23
C TRP A 142 0.45 -1.38 22.41
N LEU A 143 -0.37 -1.13 23.44
CA LEU A 143 -1.65 -1.82 23.60
C LEU A 143 -2.60 -1.50 22.45
N GLY A 144 -2.69 -0.24 22.04
CA GLY A 144 -3.44 0.18 20.85
C GLY A 144 -3.01 -0.61 19.61
N PHE A 145 -1.70 -0.69 19.35
CA PHE A 145 -1.13 -1.41 18.20
C PHE A 145 -1.55 -2.88 18.12
N PHE A 146 -1.66 -3.57 19.25
CA PHE A 146 -2.06 -4.99 19.26
C PHE A 146 -3.58 -5.20 19.13
N VAL A 147 -4.38 -4.16 19.39
CA VAL A 147 -5.84 -4.23 19.33
C VAL A 147 -6.36 -4.03 17.90
N VAL A 148 -5.75 -3.11 17.13
CA VAL A 148 -6.07 -2.84 15.72
C VAL A 148 -5.29 -3.74 14.77
#